data_AF-A0A926NR83-F1
#
_entry.id   AF-A0A926NR83-F1
#
_cell.length_a   1.000
_cell.length_b   1.000
_cell.length_c   1.000
_cell.angle_alpha   90.00
_cell.angle_beta   90.00
_cell.angle_gamma   90.00
#
_symmetry.space_group_name_H-M   'P 1'
#
loop_
_entity.id
_entity.type
_entity.pdbx_description
1 polymer ?
#
loop_
_entity_poly.entity_id
_entity_poly.type
_entity_poly.pdbx_seq_one_letter_code
_entity_poly.pdbx_strand_id
1 'polypeptide(L)'
;MTEFEPLLLLPLLGLGAGAVLGFVARWNHFCTLSSLERLWYAGDSSGVRTWALASLTALIATQLLVAADLASLEESFYLNSRFGWTGAIFGGVMFGIGMALVGTCGFGAVVRLGGGSLRAFVVLIVIGLTALATQRGLIGQARVHVVDNLAVDLRFAGDQSIGSLLSYVLGFDVRRPLVILVGAAGLLWVFSQKSYRRQGPQILTGLLIGLAIAFGWWATSHVAKTAFHPVQIESGSFVVPVGDTIMQFITYTNSLPDYGVGLICGTLVGAVLAALWRRDIRWEACDDARELSRHILGAALMGVGGVIAMGCTVGQGISAFSTMAISAPIVLLSIAFGARLGLAWLFEGSFLAAFQRNHSGHDDRSRQAAE
;
A
#
# COMPACT_ATOMS: atom_id res chain seq x y z
N MET A 1 -31.30 2.54 21.15
CA MET A 1 -30.77 1.26 20.59
C MET A 1 -30.55 1.31 19.08
N THR A 2 -30.84 2.43 18.39
CA THR A 2 -30.73 2.59 16.92
C THR A 2 -29.49 3.37 16.45
N GLU A 3 -28.68 3.93 17.36
CA GLU A 3 -27.44 4.67 17.02
C GLU A 3 -26.21 3.74 16.83
N PHE A 4 -26.30 2.47 17.24
CA PHE A 4 -25.16 1.53 17.23
C PHE A 4 -24.96 0.80 15.89
N GLU A 5 -26.00 0.67 15.06
CA GLU A 5 -25.91 -0.07 13.79
C GLU A 5 -24.94 0.53 12.76
N PRO A 6 -24.95 1.84 12.45
CA PRO A 6 -24.05 2.39 11.43
C PRO A 6 -22.58 2.41 11.89
N LEU A 7 -22.37 2.47 13.20
CA LEU A 7 -21.07 2.66 13.83
C LEU A 7 -20.29 1.34 13.99
N LEU A 8 -21.00 0.21 14.11
CA LEU A 8 -20.40 -1.14 14.03
C LEU A 8 -20.25 -1.63 12.58
N LEU A 9 -21.05 -1.09 11.66
CA LEU A 9 -21.01 -1.46 10.25
C LEU A 9 -19.65 -1.15 9.61
N LEU A 10 -19.08 0.00 9.91
CA LEU A 10 -17.81 0.44 9.33
C LEU A 10 -16.62 -0.51 9.59
N PRO A 11 -16.31 -0.91 10.84
CA PRO A 11 -15.24 -1.88 11.10
C PRO A 11 -15.58 -3.28 10.61
N LEU A 12 -16.86 -3.67 10.53
CA LEU A 12 -17.27 -4.96 9.96
C LEU A 12 -17.04 -5.00 8.45
N LEU A 13 -17.34 -3.92 7.72
CA LEU A 13 -17.04 -3.78 6.30
C LEU A 13 -15.52 -3.80 6.06
N GLY A 14 -14.75 -3.11 6.92
CA GLY A 14 -13.29 -3.20 6.94
C GLY A 14 -12.80 -4.64 7.15
N LEU A 15 -13.38 -5.35 8.13
CA LEU A 15 -13.06 -6.75 8.41
C LEU A 15 -13.33 -7.66 7.21
N GLY A 16 -14.46 -7.49 6.54
CA GLY A 16 -14.79 -8.24 5.32
C GLY A 16 -13.79 -7.98 4.18
N ALA A 17 -13.50 -6.71 3.90
CA ALA A 17 -12.52 -6.33 2.86
C ALA A 17 -11.12 -6.86 3.20
N GLY A 18 -10.70 -6.70 4.46
CA GLY A 18 -9.44 -7.20 4.97
C GLY A 18 -9.32 -8.72 4.86
N ALA A 19 -10.36 -9.47 5.23
CA ALA A 19 -10.35 -10.93 5.17
C ALA A 19 -10.11 -11.43 3.75
N VAL A 20 -10.75 -10.82 2.75
CA VAL A 20 -10.49 -11.14 1.34
C VAL A 20 -9.05 -10.80 0.96
N LEU A 21 -8.57 -9.59 1.30
CA LEU A 21 -7.20 -9.16 1.00
C LEU A 21 -6.15 -10.10 1.60
N GLY A 22 -6.26 -10.41 2.89
CA GLY A 22 -5.33 -11.26 3.61
C GLY A 22 -5.31 -12.70 3.08
N PHE A 23 -6.49 -13.27 2.80
CA PHE A 23 -6.62 -14.63 2.28
C PHE A 23 -5.99 -14.75 0.89
N VAL A 24 -6.38 -13.86 -0.03
CA VAL A 24 -5.92 -13.89 -1.42
C VAL A 24 -4.42 -13.58 -1.50
N ALA A 25 -3.93 -12.61 -0.72
CA ALA A 25 -2.53 -12.24 -0.74
C ALA A 25 -1.62 -13.34 -0.20
N ARG A 26 -2.04 -14.05 0.86
CA ARG A 26 -1.29 -15.22 1.34
C ARG A 26 -1.30 -16.35 0.31
N TRP A 27 -2.46 -16.62 -0.30
CA TRP A 27 -2.62 -17.72 -1.23
C TRP A 27 -1.70 -17.61 -2.45
N ASN A 28 -1.53 -16.41 -3.02
CA ASN A 28 -0.69 -16.23 -4.21
C ASN A 28 0.60 -15.44 -3.94
N HIS A 29 1.03 -15.34 -2.68
CA HIS A 29 2.24 -14.62 -2.26
C HIS A 29 2.33 -13.19 -2.82
N PHE A 30 1.22 -12.45 -2.74
CA PHE A 30 1.17 -11.07 -3.20
C PHE A 30 1.95 -10.15 -2.24
N CYS A 31 3.14 -9.73 -2.66
CA CYS A 31 3.99 -8.81 -1.91
C CYS A 31 4.72 -7.87 -2.87
N THR A 32 4.59 -6.56 -2.64
CA THR A 32 5.20 -5.54 -3.51
C THR A 32 6.71 -5.67 -3.59
N LEU A 33 7.39 -5.90 -2.45
CA LEU A 33 8.84 -6.05 -2.42
C LEU A 33 9.29 -7.27 -3.22
N SER A 34 8.67 -8.43 -3.00
CA SER A 34 8.98 -9.66 -3.74
C SER A 34 8.78 -9.49 -5.25
N SER A 35 7.73 -8.77 -5.66
CA SER A 35 7.52 -8.42 -7.06
C SER A 35 8.64 -7.55 -7.64
N LEU A 36 9.12 -6.54 -6.91
CA LEU A 36 10.22 -5.67 -7.34
C LEU A 36 11.56 -6.42 -7.37
N GLU A 37 11.84 -7.23 -6.36
CA GLU A 37 13.04 -8.06 -6.26
C GLU A 37 13.12 -9.05 -7.43
N ARG A 38 12.03 -9.77 -7.72
CA ARG A 38 11.94 -10.68 -8.87
C ARG A 38 12.14 -9.97 -10.21
N LEU A 39 11.63 -8.74 -10.34
CA LEU A 39 11.84 -7.96 -11.55
C LEU A 39 13.32 -7.60 -11.73
N TRP A 40 14.00 -7.14 -10.68
CA TRP A 40 15.37 -6.64 -10.76
C TRP A 40 16.43 -7.74 -10.78
N TYR A 41 16.24 -8.82 -10.00
CA TYR A 41 17.26 -9.87 -9.82
C TYR A 41 16.95 -11.15 -10.59
N ALA A 42 15.67 -11.49 -10.80
CA ALA A 42 15.28 -12.73 -11.48
C ALA A 42 14.74 -12.51 -12.91
N GLY A 43 14.55 -11.25 -13.35
CA GLY A 43 13.96 -10.92 -14.65
C GLY A 43 12.48 -11.33 -14.80
N ASP A 44 11.81 -11.70 -13.72
CA ASP A 44 10.40 -12.11 -13.73
C ASP A 44 9.47 -10.93 -13.41
N SER A 45 8.75 -10.47 -14.43
CA SER A 45 7.80 -9.35 -14.30
C SER A 45 6.39 -9.76 -13.87
N SER A 46 6.11 -11.05 -13.65
CA SER A 46 4.76 -11.56 -13.36
C SER A 46 4.16 -10.90 -12.10
N GLY A 47 4.94 -10.80 -11.02
CA GLY A 47 4.48 -10.17 -9.77
C GLY A 47 4.17 -8.68 -9.90
N VAL A 48 4.96 -7.93 -10.69
CA VAL A 48 4.70 -6.50 -10.95
C VAL A 48 3.46 -6.33 -11.81
N ARG A 49 3.23 -7.23 -12.77
CA ARG A 49 2.00 -7.25 -13.58
C ARG A 49 0.76 -7.54 -12.74
N THR A 50 0.83 -8.45 -11.77
CA THR A 50 -0.28 -8.69 -10.83
C THR A 50 -0.57 -7.50 -9.94
N TRP A 51 0.47 -6.85 -9.44
CA TRP A 51 0.33 -5.63 -8.65
C TRP A 51 -0.26 -4.49 -9.49
N ALA A 52 0.24 -4.28 -10.72
CA ALA A 52 -0.32 -3.30 -11.65
C ALA A 52 -1.77 -3.62 -12.02
N LEU A 53 -2.12 -4.90 -12.22
CA LEU A 53 -3.49 -5.32 -12.45
C LEU A 53 -4.40 -4.96 -11.27
N ALA A 54 -3.93 -5.15 -10.03
CA ALA A 54 -4.68 -4.74 -8.84
C ALA A 54 -4.95 -3.22 -8.82
N SER A 55 -3.93 -2.40 -9.11
CA SER A 55 -4.07 -0.94 -9.23
C SER A 55 -5.01 -0.53 -10.37
N LEU A 56 -4.95 -1.20 -11.52
CA LEU A 56 -5.84 -0.92 -12.67
C LEU A 56 -7.29 -1.35 -12.41
N THR A 57 -7.49 -2.51 -11.78
CA THR A 57 -8.83 -2.95 -11.37
C THR A 57 -9.42 -2.00 -10.34
N ALA A 58 -8.63 -1.58 -9.34
CA ALA A 58 -9.07 -0.57 -8.37
C ALA A 58 -9.44 0.74 -9.08
N LEU A 59 -8.60 1.23 -10.01
CA LEU A 59 -8.88 2.42 -10.81
C LEU A 59 -10.22 2.30 -11.54
N ILE A 60 -10.42 1.25 -12.34
CA ILE A 60 -11.66 1.10 -13.12
C ILE A 60 -12.88 0.97 -12.20
N ALA A 61 -12.81 0.14 -11.17
CA ALA A 61 -13.92 -0.08 -10.25
C ALA A 61 -14.27 1.17 -9.44
N THR A 62 -13.28 1.90 -8.91
CA THR A 62 -13.50 3.16 -8.21
C THR A 62 -14.12 4.22 -9.12
N GLN A 63 -13.66 4.33 -10.37
CA GLN A 63 -14.20 5.32 -11.30
C GLN A 63 -15.64 4.98 -11.74
N LEU A 64 -15.98 3.69 -11.84
CA LEU A 64 -17.37 3.25 -12.03
C LEU A 64 -18.25 3.57 -10.82
N LEU A 65 -17.75 3.40 -9.60
CA LEU A 65 -18.48 3.76 -8.37
C LEU A 65 -18.75 5.26 -8.28
N VAL A 66 -17.76 6.10 -8.65
CA VAL A 66 -17.93 7.56 -8.73
C VAL A 66 -18.94 7.93 -9.81
N ALA A 67 -18.89 7.31 -10.99
CA ALA A 67 -19.85 7.57 -12.06
C ALA A 67 -21.28 7.17 -11.69
N ALA A 68 -21.45 6.21 -10.78
CA ALA A 68 -22.75 5.79 -10.24
C ALA A 68 -23.20 6.59 -9.00
N ASP A 69 -22.46 7.61 -8.57
CA ASP A 69 -22.68 8.39 -7.34
C ASP A 69 -22.66 7.54 -6.04
N LEU A 70 -22.03 6.37 -6.11
CA LEU A 70 -21.88 5.44 -5.00
C LEU A 70 -20.65 5.72 -4.12
N ALA A 71 -19.69 6.50 -4.61
CA ALA A 71 -18.48 6.89 -3.88
C ALA A 71 -18.17 8.38 -4.06
N SER A 72 -17.95 9.09 -2.95
CA SER A 72 -17.53 10.50 -2.91
C SER A 72 -16.04 10.58 -2.59
N LEU A 73 -15.21 10.87 -3.60
CA LEU A 73 -13.75 10.95 -3.41
C LEU A 73 -13.26 12.33 -2.96
N GLU A 74 -14.09 13.36 -3.08
CA GLU A 74 -13.70 14.76 -2.83
C GLU A 74 -13.26 15.02 -1.38
N GLU A 75 -13.82 14.28 -0.42
CA GLU A 75 -13.45 14.36 1.00
C GLU A 75 -12.30 13.41 1.37
N SER A 76 -11.78 12.64 0.41
CA SER A 76 -10.65 11.75 0.68
C SER A 76 -9.36 12.54 0.93
N PHE A 77 -8.55 12.08 1.87
CA PHE A 77 -7.28 12.74 2.20
C PHE A 77 -6.27 12.73 1.03
N TYR A 78 -6.44 11.83 0.05
CA TYR A 78 -5.58 11.75 -1.14
C TYR A 78 -5.87 12.85 -2.18
N LEU A 79 -7.07 13.44 -2.19
CA LEU A 79 -7.47 14.51 -3.11
C LEU A 79 -7.47 15.90 -2.48
N ASN A 80 -7.09 16.02 -1.20
CA ASN A 80 -6.90 17.30 -0.52
C ASN A 80 -5.99 18.23 -1.33
N SER A 81 -6.21 19.55 -1.35
CA SER A 81 -5.48 20.49 -2.21
C SER A 81 -4.02 20.77 -1.81
N ARG A 82 -3.58 20.39 -0.60
CA ARG A 82 -2.19 20.65 -0.13
C ARG A 82 -1.24 19.49 -0.41
N PHE A 83 -0.36 19.64 -1.39
CA PHE A 83 0.56 18.58 -1.79
C PHE A 83 1.94 18.75 -1.15
N GLY A 84 2.23 17.91 -0.15
CA GLY A 84 3.54 17.81 0.49
C GLY A 84 4.54 17.03 -0.38
N TRP A 85 5.07 17.64 -1.44
CA TRP A 85 6.00 16.99 -2.37
C TRP A 85 7.28 16.47 -1.68
N THR A 86 7.79 17.21 -0.69
CA THR A 86 8.95 16.79 0.13
C THR A 86 8.65 15.51 0.88
N GLY A 87 7.46 15.40 1.47
CA GLY A 87 7.01 14.20 2.16
C GLY A 87 6.81 13.02 1.21
N ALA A 88 6.27 13.27 0.02
CA ALA A 88 6.08 12.24 -1.01
C ALA A 88 7.41 11.59 -1.43
N ILE A 89 8.45 12.39 -1.63
CA ILE A 89 9.78 11.90 -2.04
C ILE A 89 10.53 11.32 -0.83
N PHE A 90 10.78 12.13 0.20
CA PHE A 90 11.61 11.72 1.33
C PHE A 90 10.97 10.58 2.13
N GLY A 91 9.66 10.69 2.41
CA GLY A 91 8.92 9.62 3.08
C GLY A 91 8.85 8.36 2.22
N GLY A 92 8.66 8.49 0.91
CA GLY A 92 8.65 7.36 -0.02
C GLY A 92 9.98 6.61 -0.03
N VAL A 93 11.11 7.32 -0.13
CA VAL A 93 12.45 6.72 -0.09
C VAL A 93 12.71 6.04 1.26
N MET A 94 12.41 6.71 2.38
CA MET A 94 12.54 6.11 3.72
C MET A 94 11.72 4.83 3.85
N PHE A 95 10.45 4.86 3.40
CA PHE A 95 9.58 3.70 3.41
C PHE A 95 10.13 2.56 2.56
N GLY A 96 10.64 2.86 1.36
CA GLY A 96 11.25 1.89 0.46
C GLY A 96 12.48 1.21 1.05
N ILE A 97 13.39 1.99 1.66
CA ILE A 97 14.57 1.45 2.35
C ILE A 97 14.13 0.54 3.51
N GLY A 98 13.19 1.01 4.34
CA GLY A 98 12.68 0.22 5.45
C GLY A 98 12.03 -1.09 5.01
N MET A 99 11.25 -1.04 3.93
CA MET A 99 10.63 -2.22 3.31
C MET A 99 11.67 -3.25 2.88
N ALA A 100 12.78 -2.82 2.26
CA ALA A 100 13.87 -3.70 1.85
C ALA A 100 14.63 -4.29 3.06
N LEU A 101 14.89 -3.49 4.10
CA LEU A 101 15.55 -3.96 5.34
C LEU A 101 14.74 -5.04 6.06
N VAL A 102 13.41 -4.89 6.07
CA VAL A 102 12.47 -5.83 6.70
C VAL A 102 12.15 -7.03 5.79
N GLY A 103 12.34 -6.92 4.48
CA GLY A 103 11.97 -7.96 3.53
C GLY A 103 10.45 -8.07 3.29
N THR A 104 9.67 -7.07 3.70
CA THR A 104 8.23 -6.94 3.44
C THR A 104 7.73 -5.52 3.74
N CYS A 105 6.52 -5.17 3.30
CA CYS A 105 5.85 -3.92 3.66
C CYS A 105 4.83 -4.13 4.82
N GLY A 106 4.18 -3.07 5.30
CA GLY A 106 3.20 -3.16 6.39
C GLY A 106 2.07 -4.17 6.10
N PHE A 107 1.53 -4.16 4.88
CA PHE A 107 0.54 -5.16 4.43
C PHE A 107 1.08 -6.59 4.52
N GLY A 108 2.27 -6.83 3.96
CA GLY A 108 2.86 -8.16 3.99
C GLY A 108 3.29 -8.60 5.40
N ALA A 109 3.59 -7.66 6.31
CA ALA A 109 3.84 -7.97 7.72
C ALA A 109 2.56 -8.50 8.41
N VAL A 110 1.40 -7.89 8.16
CA VAL A 110 0.11 -8.42 8.67
C VAL A 110 -0.16 -9.82 8.11
N VAL A 111 0.05 -10.03 6.81
CA VAL A 111 -0.15 -11.34 6.17
C VAL A 111 0.82 -12.40 6.72
N ARG A 112 2.09 -12.05 6.98
CA ARG A 112 3.08 -12.95 7.58
C ARG A 112 2.79 -13.25 9.05
N LEU A 113 2.29 -12.27 9.82
CA LEU A 113 1.85 -12.49 11.19
C LEU A 113 0.77 -13.57 11.25
N GLY A 114 -0.18 -13.55 10.31
CA GLY A 114 -1.21 -14.60 10.19
C GLY A 114 -0.66 -16.01 9.93
N GLY A 115 0.63 -16.15 9.60
CA GLY A 115 1.31 -17.43 9.46
C GLY A 115 2.04 -17.94 10.69
N GLY A 116 2.11 -17.13 11.76
CA GLY A 116 2.88 -17.45 12.96
C GLY A 116 4.26 -16.78 13.04
N SER A 117 4.58 -15.81 12.16
CA SER A 117 5.86 -15.10 12.24
C SER A 117 5.91 -14.12 13.42
N LEU A 118 6.68 -14.43 14.48
CA LEU A 118 6.94 -13.50 15.59
C LEU A 118 7.75 -12.28 15.15
N ARG A 119 8.57 -12.43 14.12
CA ARG A 119 9.31 -11.32 13.52
C ARG A 119 8.36 -10.25 12.95
N ALA A 120 7.33 -10.69 12.22
CA ALA A 120 6.32 -9.79 11.67
C ALA A 120 5.51 -9.09 12.78
N PHE A 121 5.29 -9.76 13.91
CA PHE A 121 4.67 -9.17 15.09
C PHE A 121 5.47 -7.97 15.61
N VAL A 122 6.78 -8.14 15.84
CA VAL A 122 7.65 -7.05 16.30
C VAL A 122 7.67 -5.89 15.30
N VAL A 123 7.77 -6.20 14.00
CA VAL A 123 7.73 -5.20 12.92
C VAL A 123 6.44 -4.37 12.98
N LEU A 124 5.28 -5.00 13.16
CA LEU A 124 4.00 -4.30 13.23
C LEU A 124 3.89 -3.39 14.46
N ILE A 125 4.39 -3.84 15.61
CA ILE A 125 4.45 -2.98 16.81
C ILE A 125 5.30 -1.74 16.53
N VAL A 126 6.50 -1.91 15.97
CA VAL A 126 7.39 -0.78 15.70
C VAL A 126 6.81 0.16 14.64
N ILE A 127 6.22 -0.37 13.56
CA ILE A 127 5.52 0.44 12.54
C ILE A 127 4.40 1.24 13.20
N GLY A 128 3.54 0.61 14.00
CA GLY A 128 2.41 1.27 14.63
C GLY A 128 2.85 2.35 15.62
N LEU A 129 3.83 2.06 16.50
CA LEU A 129 4.37 3.03 17.45
C LEU A 129 5.01 4.24 16.75
N THR A 130 5.83 3.99 15.74
CA THR A 130 6.51 5.08 15.00
C THR A 130 5.55 5.85 14.11
N ALA A 131 4.52 5.21 13.55
CA ALA A 131 3.44 5.88 12.84
C ALA A 131 2.67 6.83 13.78
N LEU A 132 2.26 6.36 14.97
CA LEU A 132 1.60 7.19 15.98
C LEU A 132 2.49 8.33 16.47
N ALA A 133 3.78 8.06 16.71
CA ALA A 133 4.76 9.09 17.09
C ALA A 133 4.96 10.16 16.01
N THR A 134 4.80 9.79 14.73
CA THR A 134 4.89 10.71 13.59
C THR A 134 3.59 11.47 13.35
N GLN A 135 2.45 10.86 13.62
CA GLN A 135 1.14 11.47 13.41
C GLN A 135 0.74 12.41 14.55
N ARG A 136 0.96 11.99 15.81
CA ARG A 136 0.50 12.69 17.02
C ARG A 136 1.62 13.04 18.00
N GLY A 137 2.82 12.50 17.80
CA GLY A 137 3.93 12.61 18.75
C GLY A 137 4.99 13.64 18.37
N LEU A 138 6.16 13.50 18.98
CA LEU A 138 7.31 14.40 18.87
C LEU A 138 7.81 14.57 17.42
N ILE A 139 7.81 13.48 16.64
CA ILE A 139 8.23 13.50 15.23
C ILE A 139 7.23 14.30 14.37
N GLY A 140 5.97 14.38 14.80
CA GLY A 140 4.94 15.20 14.15
C GLY A 140 5.31 16.68 14.11
N GLN A 141 5.97 17.22 15.13
CA GLN A 141 6.44 18.62 15.13
C GLN A 141 7.46 18.85 14.00
N ALA A 142 8.40 17.92 13.79
CA ALA A 142 9.36 18.00 12.70
C ALA A 142 8.69 17.85 11.32
N ARG A 143 7.66 16.98 11.20
CA ARG A 143 6.87 16.80 9.96
C ARG A 143 6.24 18.10 9.50
N VAL A 144 5.65 18.88 10.41
CA VAL A 144 4.98 20.15 10.06
C VAL A 144 5.97 21.11 9.39
N HIS A 145 7.20 21.21 9.92
CA HIS A 145 8.22 22.10 9.37
C HIS A 145 8.77 21.66 8.01
N VAL A 146 8.92 20.36 7.79
CA VAL A 146 9.57 19.82 6.57
C VAL A 146 8.58 19.51 5.45
N VAL A 147 7.33 19.16 5.80
CA VAL A 147 6.31 18.68 4.86
C VAL A 147 5.20 19.71 4.71
N ASP A 148 4.56 20.09 5.81
CA ASP A 148 3.32 20.89 5.74
C ASP A 148 3.61 22.35 5.35
N ASN A 149 4.73 22.91 5.78
CA ASN A 149 5.15 24.29 5.41
C ASN A 149 5.65 24.42 3.97
N LEU A 150 6.14 23.33 3.38
CA LEU A 150 6.64 23.30 1.99
C LEU A 150 5.59 22.73 1.02
N ALA A 151 4.39 22.45 1.50
CA ALA A 151 3.30 21.94 0.68
C ALA A 151 2.89 22.96 -0.37
N VAL A 152 2.78 22.51 -1.62
CA VAL A 152 2.28 23.33 -2.71
C VAL A 152 0.76 23.31 -2.65
N ASP A 153 0.16 24.49 -2.62
CA ASP A 153 -1.29 24.63 -2.64
C ASP A 153 -1.81 24.53 -4.08
N LEU A 154 -2.52 23.45 -4.39
CA LEU A 154 -3.12 23.18 -5.70
C LEU A 154 -4.59 23.58 -5.79
N ARG A 155 -5.08 24.42 -4.87
CA ARG A 155 -6.44 24.99 -4.93
C ARG A 155 -6.79 25.60 -6.28
N PHE A 156 -5.81 26.09 -7.05
CA PHE A 156 -6.03 26.66 -8.38
C PHE A 156 -6.64 25.65 -9.38
N ALA A 157 -6.45 24.34 -9.17
CA ALA A 157 -6.98 23.28 -10.03
C ALA A 157 -8.19 22.54 -9.41
N GLY A 158 -8.64 22.96 -8.22
CA GLY A 158 -9.69 22.29 -7.44
C GLY A 158 -9.13 21.20 -6.52
N ASP A 159 -8.57 20.13 -7.09
CA ASP A 159 -8.11 18.94 -6.37
C ASP A 159 -6.70 18.47 -6.80
N GLN A 160 -6.14 17.49 -6.07
CA GLN A 160 -4.84 16.89 -6.38
C GLN A 160 -4.87 15.81 -7.48
N SER A 161 -6.02 15.57 -8.13
CA SER A 161 -6.07 14.57 -9.21
C SER A 161 -5.33 15.06 -10.45
N ILE A 162 -4.60 14.16 -11.12
CA ILE A 162 -3.95 14.45 -12.40
C ILE A 162 -4.98 14.88 -13.44
N GLY A 163 -6.20 14.32 -13.37
CA GLY A 163 -7.32 14.70 -14.22
C GLY A 163 -7.73 16.16 -14.05
N SER A 164 -7.85 16.65 -12.82
CA SER A 164 -8.22 18.05 -12.56
C SER A 164 -7.17 19.06 -13.01
N LEU A 165 -5.90 18.77 -12.76
CA LEU A 165 -4.77 19.60 -13.18
C LEU A 165 -4.71 19.70 -14.71
N LEU A 166 -4.91 18.57 -15.39
CA LEU A 166 -4.89 18.53 -16.85
C LEU A 166 -6.15 19.19 -17.45
N SER A 167 -7.32 19.05 -16.83
CA SER A 167 -8.54 19.77 -17.23
C SER A 167 -8.37 21.28 -17.09
N TYR A 168 -7.69 21.76 -16.04
CA TYR A 168 -7.41 23.18 -15.85
C TYR A 168 -6.48 23.74 -16.93
N VAL A 169 -5.41 23.01 -17.27
CA VAL A 169 -4.45 23.44 -18.30
C VAL A 169 -5.05 23.42 -19.71
N LEU A 170 -5.88 22.43 -20.02
CA LEU A 170 -6.48 22.25 -21.35
C LEU A 170 -7.78 23.04 -21.55
N GLY A 171 -8.44 23.48 -20.47
CA GLY A 171 -9.68 24.26 -20.54
C GLY A 171 -10.95 23.45 -20.84
N PHE A 172 -10.88 22.11 -20.85
CA PHE A 172 -12.03 21.21 -20.99
C PHE A 172 -11.87 19.97 -20.10
N ASP A 173 -12.97 19.30 -19.73
CA ASP A 173 -12.92 18.17 -18.81
C ASP A 173 -12.28 16.92 -19.46
N VAL A 174 -11.07 16.58 -19.02
CA VAL A 174 -10.30 15.40 -19.46
C VAL A 174 -10.23 14.27 -18.43
N ARG A 175 -10.95 14.38 -17.31
CA ARG A 175 -10.89 13.38 -16.22
C ARG A 175 -11.21 11.97 -16.72
N ARG A 176 -12.36 11.81 -17.39
CA ARG A 176 -12.83 10.52 -17.94
C ARG A 176 -11.95 9.97 -19.08
N PRO A 177 -11.59 10.73 -20.13
CA PRO A 177 -10.73 10.20 -21.18
C PRO A 177 -9.35 9.83 -20.67
N LEU A 178 -8.80 10.55 -19.68
CA LEU A 178 -7.53 10.20 -19.06
C LEU A 178 -7.59 8.86 -18.32
N VAL A 179 -8.65 8.62 -17.53
CA VAL A 179 -8.88 7.33 -16.87
C VAL A 179 -8.96 6.19 -17.89
N ILE A 180 -9.71 6.38 -18.97
CA ILE A 180 -9.85 5.37 -20.03
C ILE A 180 -8.50 5.12 -20.70
N LEU A 181 -7.73 6.17 -21.00
CA LEU A 181 -6.42 6.06 -21.63
C LEU A 181 -5.43 5.31 -20.74
N VAL A 182 -5.29 5.71 -19.47
CA VAL A 182 -4.37 5.08 -18.51
C VAL A 182 -4.81 3.65 -18.21
N GLY A 183 -6.11 3.41 -18.03
CA GLY A 183 -6.68 2.08 -17.81
C GLY A 183 -6.43 1.15 -18.99
N ALA A 184 -6.72 1.59 -20.21
CA ALA A 184 -6.51 0.80 -21.43
C ALA A 184 -5.01 0.54 -21.69
N ALA A 185 -4.18 1.57 -21.61
CA ALA A 185 -2.72 1.43 -21.79
C ALA A 185 -2.11 0.49 -20.75
N GLY A 186 -2.53 0.60 -19.49
CA GLY A 186 -2.11 -0.28 -18.41
C GLY A 186 -2.53 -1.73 -18.64
N LEU A 187 -3.79 -1.98 -19.03
CA LEU A 187 -4.28 -3.33 -19.31
C LEU A 187 -3.57 -3.94 -20.52
N LEU A 188 -3.36 -3.17 -21.59
CA LEU A 188 -2.59 -3.60 -22.75
C LEU A 188 -1.17 -3.98 -22.35
N TRP A 189 -0.51 -3.17 -21.52
CA TRP A 189 0.83 -3.47 -21.02
C TRP A 189 0.83 -4.75 -20.18
N VAL A 190 -0.08 -4.90 -19.20
CA VAL A 190 -0.18 -6.07 -18.31
C VAL A 190 -0.38 -7.35 -19.12
N PHE A 191 -1.30 -7.34 -20.09
CA PHE A 191 -1.60 -8.50 -20.92
C PHE A 191 -0.68 -8.64 -22.14
N SER A 192 0.28 -7.75 -22.37
CA SER A 192 1.21 -7.87 -23.50
C SER A 192 2.08 -9.14 -23.42
N GLN A 193 2.38 -9.64 -22.22
CA GLN A 193 3.23 -10.81 -22.05
C GLN A 193 2.43 -12.11 -22.07
N LYS A 194 2.73 -12.99 -23.04
CA LYS A 194 2.07 -14.29 -23.21
C LYS A 194 2.19 -15.18 -21.95
N SER A 195 3.33 -15.14 -21.27
CA SER A 195 3.57 -15.91 -20.04
C SER A 195 2.63 -15.52 -18.89
N TYR A 196 2.25 -14.24 -18.80
CA TYR A 196 1.34 -13.76 -17.76
C TYR A 196 -0.11 -14.17 -18.03
N ARG A 197 -0.54 -14.22 -19.30
CA ARG A 197 -1.89 -14.66 -19.69
C ARG A 197 -2.23 -16.09 -19.25
N ARG A 198 -1.23 -16.94 -19.05
CA ARG A 198 -1.39 -18.33 -18.59
C ARG A 198 -1.47 -18.45 -17.06
N GLN A 199 -1.18 -17.39 -16.32
CA GLN A 199 -1.14 -17.38 -14.85
C GLN A 199 -2.49 -16.96 -14.26
N GLY A 200 -3.53 -17.78 -14.50
CA GLY A 200 -4.91 -17.53 -14.05
C GLY A 200 -5.04 -17.16 -12.56
N PRO A 201 -4.40 -17.88 -11.61
CA PRO A 201 -4.48 -17.56 -10.18
C PRO A 201 -3.95 -16.17 -9.81
N GLN A 202 -2.91 -15.70 -10.50
CA GLN A 202 -2.34 -14.37 -10.29
C GLN A 202 -3.26 -13.28 -10.85
N ILE A 203 -3.85 -13.50 -12.01
CA ILE A 203 -4.83 -12.57 -12.59
C ILE A 203 -6.02 -12.41 -11.65
N LEU A 204 -6.56 -13.53 -11.13
CA LEU A 204 -7.64 -13.51 -10.16
C LEU A 204 -7.24 -12.75 -8.88
N THR A 205 -6.00 -12.92 -8.43
CA THR A 205 -5.48 -12.18 -7.26
C THR A 205 -5.47 -10.68 -7.47
N GLY A 206 -4.95 -10.22 -8.60
CA GLY A 206 -4.95 -8.80 -8.94
C GLY A 206 -6.38 -8.24 -8.98
N LEU A 207 -7.30 -8.95 -9.62
CA LEU A 207 -8.70 -8.56 -9.71
C LEU A 207 -9.37 -8.46 -8.33
N LEU A 208 -9.22 -9.48 -7.49
CA LEU A 208 -9.85 -9.52 -6.16
C LEU A 208 -9.28 -8.44 -5.22
N ILE A 209 -7.97 -8.21 -5.26
CA ILE A 209 -7.34 -7.14 -4.46
C ILE A 209 -7.84 -5.77 -4.92
N GLY A 210 -7.87 -5.52 -6.23
CA GLY A 210 -8.37 -4.25 -6.76
C GLY A 210 -9.84 -4.00 -6.41
N LEU A 211 -10.69 -5.03 -6.52
CA LEU A 211 -12.10 -4.96 -6.12
C LEU A 211 -12.27 -4.74 -4.62
N ALA A 212 -11.45 -5.35 -3.77
CA ALA A 212 -11.50 -5.12 -2.32
C ALA A 212 -11.14 -3.67 -1.93
N ILE A 213 -10.19 -3.06 -2.64
CA ILE A 213 -9.87 -1.63 -2.45
C ILE A 213 -11.03 -0.74 -2.92
N ALA A 214 -11.62 -1.02 -4.08
CA ALA A 214 -12.80 -0.31 -4.57
C ALA A 214 -14.00 -0.44 -3.63
N PHE A 215 -14.18 -1.62 -3.04
CA PHE A 215 -15.18 -1.87 -2.01
C PHE A 215 -14.94 -1.01 -0.76
N GLY A 216 -13.68 -0.77 -0.37
CA GLY A 216 -13.36 0.16 0.72
C GLY A 216 -13.89 1.56 0.46
N TRP A 217 -13.66 2.11 -0.73
CA TRP A 217 -14.19 3.42 -1.12
C TRP A 217 -15.72 3.50 -1.05
N TRP A 218 -16.40 2.46 -1.53
CA TRP A 218 -17.86 2.38 -1.41
C TRP A 218 -18.31 2.28 0.05
N ALA A 219 -17.68 1.42 0.85
CA ALA A 219 -18.03 1.18 2.25
C ALA A 219 -17.92 2.46 3.09
N THR A 220 -16.79 3.17 3.00
CA THR A 220 -16.59 4.41 3.76
C THR A 220 -17.50 5.53 3.27
N SER A 221 -17.70 5.69 1.96
CA SER A 221 -18.63 6.71 1.43
C SER A 221 -20.08 6.43 1.79
N HIS A 222 -20.50 5.17 1.80
CA HIS A 222 -21.86 4.78 2.16
C HIS A 222 -22.16 5.08 3.63
N VAL A 223 -21.23 4.75 4.53
CA VAL A 223 -21.36 5.06 5.95
C VAL A 223 -21.23 6.56 6.19
N ALA A 224 -20.32 7.27 5.51
CA ALA A 224 -20.18 8.72 5.64
C ALA A 224 -21.47 9.49 5.28
N LYS A 225 -22.24 9.01 4.29
CA LYS A 225 -23.55 9.59 3.92
C LYS A 225 -24.65 9.35 4.97
N THR A 226 -24.50 8.36 5.84
CA THR A 226 -25.54 7.93 6.80
C THR A 226 -25.18 8.22 8.25
N ALA A 227 -23.90 8.45 8.56
CA ALA A 227 -23.41 8.75 9.89
C ALA A 227 -23.56 10.24 10.24
N PHE A 228 -23.97 10.52 11.48
CA PHE A 228 -24.05 11.88 12.02
C PHE A 228 -22.71 12.42 12.57
N HIS A 229 -21.66 11.61 12.51
CA HIS A 229 -20.30 11.96 12.96
C HIS A 229 -19.34 11.90 11.75
N PRO A 230 -18.27 12.71 11.74
CA PRO A 230 -17.34 12.75 10.63
C PRO A 230 -16.60 11.42 10.50
N VAL A 231 -16.87 10.68 9.42
CA VAL A 231 -16.16 9.46 9.03
C VAL A 231 -15.10 9.83 8.01
N GLN A 232 -13.87 9.34 8.19
CA GLN A 232 -12.81 9.56 7.20
C GLN A 232 -13.04 8.67 5.97
N ILE A 233 -13.05 9.25 4.77
CA ILE A 233 -13.15 8.49 3.53
C ILE A 233 -11.78 7.93 3.19
N GLU A 234 -11.61 6.64 3.45
CA GLU A 234 -10.39 5.89 3.18
C GLU A 234 -10.67 4.54 2.54
N SER A 235 -9.64 3.88 2.02
CA SER A 235 -9.73 2.50 1.57
C SER A 235 -8.56 1.71 2.15
N GLY A 236 -7.72 1.05 1.35
CA GLY A 236 -6.65 0.22 1.90
C GLY A 236 -5.41 0.99 2.34
N SER A 237 -5.06 0.95 3.62
CA SER A 237 -3.76 1.43 4.15
C SER A 237 -3.28 0.55 5.31
N PHE A 238 -1.95 0.41 5.46
CA PHE A 238 -1.32 -0.55 6.39
C PHE A 238 -0.18 0.09 7.20
N VAL A 239 -0.29 1.39 7.50
CA VAL A 239 0.68 2.11 8.33
C VAL A 239 -0.04 2.72 9.53
N VAL A 240 -0.81 3.78 9.31
CA VAL A 240 -1.59 4.45 10.37
C VAL A 240 -2.62 3.51 11.00
N PRO A 241 -3.42 2.72 10.23
CA PRO A 241 -4.37 1.79 10.83
C PRO A 241 -3.74 0.74 11.76
N VAL A 242 -2.48 0.37 11.55
CA VAL A 242 -1.75 -0.54 12.45
C VAL A 242 -1.56 0.14 13.82
N GLY A 243 -1.19 1.42 13.81
CA GLY A 243 -1.10 2.23 15.03
C GLY A 243 -2.46 2.42 15.71
N ASP A 244 -3.51 2.75 14.95
CA ASP A 244 -4.86 2.89 15.51
C ASP A 244 -5.38 1.58 16.10
N THR A 245 -5.06 0.43 15.50
CA THR A 245 -5.39 -0.89 16.08
C THR A 245 -4.72 -1.08 17.44
N ILE A 246 -3.44 -0.68 17.58
CA ILE A 246 -2.72 -0.73 18.87
C ILE A 246 -3.37 0.22 19.89
N MET A 247 -3.69 1.46 19.51
CA MET A 247 -4.31 2.43 20.41
C MET A 247 -5.70 2.01 20.86
N GLN A 248 -6.48 1.41 19.96
CA GLN A 248 -7.80 0.87 20.27
C GLN A 248 -7.71 -0.26 21.31
N PHE A 249 -6.71 -1.12 21.17
CA PHE A 249 -6.45 -2.21 22.14
C PHE A 249 -6.03 -1.66 23.52
N ILE A 250 -5.20 -0.61 23.56
CA ILE A 250 -4.71 -0.02 24.82
C ILE A 250 -5.79 0.79 25.53
N THR A 251 -6.53 1.63 24.80
CA THR A 251 -7.36 2.68 25.41
C THR A 251 -8.79 2.22 25.67
N TYR A 252 -9.30 1.27 24.87
CA TYR A 252 -10.69 0.74 24.91
C TYR A 252 -11.72 1.76 25.44
N THR A 253 -11.78 2.94 24.83
CA THR A 253 -12.47 4.12 25.39
C THR A 253 -13.96 4.19 25.05
N ASN A 254 -14.62 3.06 24.78
CA ASN A 254 -16.00 3.02 24.27
C ASN A 254 -16.20 3.73 22.91
N SER A 255 -15.14 4.21 22.26
CA SER A 255 -15.13 4.67 20.87
C SER A 255 -15.01 3.46 19.94
N LEU A 256 -15.91 3.34 18.97
CA LEU A 256 -15.93 2.20 18.05
C LEU A 256 -14.77 2.27 17.04
N PRO A 257 -14.24 1.11 16.59
CA PRO A 257 -13.11 1.08 15.68
C PRO A 257 -13.46 1.63 14.29
N ASP A 258 -12.50 2.29 13.64
CA ASP A 258 -12.65 2.78 12.27
C ASP A 258 -12.50 1.65 11.23
N TYR A 259 -12.83 1.95 9.96
CA TYR A 259 -12.67 1.06 8.81
C TYR A 259 -11.25 0.46 8.75
N GLY A 260 -10.22 1.30 8.90
CA GLY A 260 -8.82 0.86 8.91
C GLY A 260 -8.50 -0.18 9.97
N VAL A 261 -9.04 -0.06 11.19
CA VAL A 261 -8.83 -1.07 12.25
C VAL A 261 -9.50 -2.39 11.86
N GLY A 262 -10.73 -2.31 11.35
CA GLY A 262 -11.43 -3.44 10.75
C GLY A 262 -10.60 -4.12 9.65
N LEU A 263 -10.01 -3.32 8.75
CA LEU A 263 -9.18 -3.78 7.64
C LEU A 263 -7.95 -4.56 8.12
N ILE A 264 -7.23 -4.07 9.14
CA ILE A 264 -6.06 -4.77 9.70
C ILE A 264 -6.47 -6.10 10.34
N CYS A 265 -7.48 -6.08 11.20
CA CYS A 265 -8.00 -7.28 11.85
C CYS A 265 -8.52 -8.30 10.82
N GLY A 266 -9.27 -7.84 9.83
CA GLY A 266 -9.73 -8.64 8.70
C GLY A 266 -8.57 -9.25 7.93
N THR A 267 -7.55 -8.47 7.59
CA THR A 267 -6.36 -8.95 6.86
C THR A 267 -5.63 -10.04 7.64
N LEU A 268 -5.52 -9.89 8.96
CA LEU A 268 -4.95 -10.91 9.83
C LEU A 268 -5.81 -12.19 9.81
N VAL A 269 -7.13 -12.06 10.02
CA VAL A 269 -8.07 -13.21 9.99
C VAL A 269 -8.02 -13.93 8.65
N GLY A 270 -8.08 -13.20 7.53
CA GLY A 270 -7.97 -13.76 6.18
C GLY A 270 -6.67 -14.51 5.96
N ALA A 271 -5.55 -13.95 6.41
CA ALA A 271 -4.25 -14.59 6.33
C ALA A 271 -4.18 -15.87 7.18
N VAL A 272 -4.74 -15.86 8.40
CA VAL A 272 -4.82 -17.05 9.26
C VAL A 272 -5.69 -18.13 8.61
N LEU A 273 -6.85 -17.77 8.04
CA LEU A 273 -7.71 -18.71 7.33
C LEU A 273 -7.02 -19.35 6.14
N ALA A 274 -6.28 -18.57 5.34
CA ALA A 274 -5.47 -19.11 4.26
C ALA A 274 -4.35 -20.03 4.78
N ALA A 275 -3.76 -19.70 5.94
CA ALA A 275 -2.72 -20.50 6.56
C ALA A 275 -3.24 -21.85 7.08
N LEU A 276 -4.42 -21.83 7.74
CA LEU A 276 -5.13 -23.02 8.20
C LEU A 276 -5.49 -23.92 7.03
N TRP A 277 -5.97 -23.34 5.92
CA TRP A 277 -6.32 -24.10 4.72
C TRP A 277 -5.08 -24.80 4.13
N ARG A 278 -3.95 -24.09 4.05
CA ARG A 278 -2.69 -24.65 3.54
C ARG A 278 -1.93 -25.51 4.54
N ARG A 279 -2.38 -25.54 5.81
CA ARG A 279 -1.69 -26.18 6.94
C ARG A 279 -0.23 -25.73 7.07
N ASP A 280 0.03 -24.44 6.84
CA ASP A 280 1.36 -23.85 6.82
C ASP A 280 1.64 -22.90 7.99
N ILE A 281 0.84 -22.97 9.06
CA ILE A 281 1.09 -22.21 10.29
C ILE A 281 2.33 -22.74 10.97
N ARG A 282 3.31 -21.85 11.15
CA ARG A 282 4.57 -22.13 11.84
C ARG A 282 4.93 -20.95 12.72
N TRP A 283 5.13 -21.24 14.00
CA TRP A 283 5.63 -20.25 14.94
C TRP A 283 7.13 -20.08 14.72
N GLU A 284 7.49 -19.01 14.00
CA GLU A 284 8.88 -18.69 13.66
C GLU A 284 9.39 -17.59 14.59
N ALA A 285 10.35 -17.93 15.43
CA ALA A 285 11.05 -16.97 16.28
C ALA A 285 12.04 -16.12 15.47
N CYS A 286 12.62 -15.10 16.10
CA CYS A 286 13.71 -14.34 15.47
C CYS A 286 15.00 -15.15 15.56
N ASP A 287 15.69 -15.31 14.43
CA ASP A 287 16.89 -16.15 14.34
C ASP A 287 18.09 -15.49 15.04
N ASP A 288 18.32 -14.19 14.80
CA ASP A 288 19.48 -13.46 15.30
C ASP A 288 19.15 -12.04 15.78
N ALA A 289 19.86 -11.58 16.82
CA ALA A 289 19.75 -10.20 17.34
C ALA A 289 20.12 -9.14 16.30
N ARG A 290 21.13 -9.43 15.46
CA ARG A 290 21.52 -8.55 14.35
C ARG A 290 20.40 -8.42 13.33
N GLU A 291 19.77 -9.54 12.98
CA GLU A 291 18.64 -9.54 12.07
C GLU A 291 17.46 -8.78 12.68
N LEU A 292 17.14 -9.02 13.95
CA LEU A 292 16.07 -8.30 14.65
C LEU A 292 16.31 -6.79 14.67
N SER A 293 17.54 -6.33 14.96
CA SER A 293 17.88 -4.90 14.96
C SER A 293 17.66 -4.25 13.59
N ARG A 294 17.99 -4.96 12.50
CA ARG A 294 17.73 -4.52 11.13
C ARG A 294 16.23 -4.39 10.85
N HIS A 295 15.44 -5.37 11.30
CA HIS A 295 13.99 -5.33 11.14
C HIS A 295 13.34 -4.21 11.95
N ILE A 296 13.80 -3.96 13.17
CA ILE A 296 13.32 -2.83 14.00
C ILE A 296 13.63 -1.50 13.33
N LEU A 297 14.88 -1.31 12.86
CA LEU A 297 15.26 -0.09 12.15
C LEU A 297 14.43 0.11 10.88
N GLY A 298 14.27 -0.94 10.08
CA GLY A 298 13.45 -0.87 8.86
C GLY A 298 11.97 -0.62 9.15
N ALA A 299 11.42 -1.24 10.20
CA ALA A 299 10.04 -1.00 10.66
C ALA A 299 9.83 0.45 11.11
N ALA A 300 10.79 1.04 11.82
CA ALA A 300 10.75 2.44 12.21
C ALA A 300 10.78 3.38 11.01
N LEU A 301 11.66 3.11 10.03
CA LEU A 301 11.71 3.87 8.77
C LEU A 301 10.39 3.75 7.97
N MET A 302 9.77 2.58 7.97
CA MET A 302 8.46 2.37 7.34
C MET A 302 7.33 3.12 8.04
N GLY A 303 7.29 3.12 9.38
CA GLY A 303 6.26 3.86 10.13
C GLY A 303 6.38 5.37 9.92
N VAL A 304 7.59 5.93 10.10
CA VAL A 304 7.86 7.35 9.87
C VAL A 304 7.63 7.73 8.40
N GLY A 305 8.26 7.01 7.48
CA GLY A 305 8.17 7.27 6.05
C GLY A 305 6.76 7.12 5.50
N GLY A 306 6.00 6.13 5.99
CA GLY A 306 4.63 5.90 5.55
C GLY A 306 3.65 6.98 5.99
N VAL A 307 3.85 7.58 7.17
CA VAL A 307 3.04 8.75 7.60
C VAL A 307 3.44 10.01 6.84
N ILE A 308 4.74 10.23 6.64
CA ILE A 308 5.26 11.39 5.88
C ILE A 308 4.83 11.35 4.41
N ALA A 309 4.85 10.17 3.78
CA ALA A 309 4.41 9.96 2.40
C ALA A 309 2.89 9.82 2.26
N MET A 310 2.13 9.93 3.35
CA MET A 310 0.68 9.76 3.38
C MET A 310 0.21 8.39 2.82
N GLY A 311 0.99 7.33 3.03
CA GLY A 311 0.60 5.97 2.72
C GLY A 311 1.77 5.02 2.46
N CYS A 312 1.42 3.74 2.22
CA CYS A 312 2.34 2.66 1.87
C CYS A 312 2.15 2.20 0.42
N THR A 313 2.77 1.07 0.05
CA THR A 313 2.62 0.47 -1.28
C THR A 313 1.17 0.09 -1.63
N VAL A 314 0.31 -0.20 -0.66
CA VAL A 314 -1.12 -0.41 -0.91
C VAL A 314 -1.88 0.92 -0.90
N GLY A 315 -1.62 1.78 0.10
CA GLY A 315 -2.24 3.10 0.21
C GLY A 315 -1.97 4.00 -0.98
N GLN A 316 -0.72 4.38 -1.19
CA GLN A 316 -0.35 5.23 -2.34
C GLN A 316 -0.38 4.46 -3.65
N GLY A 317 -0.10 3.16 -3.62
CA GLY A 317 0.10 2.39 -4.83
C GLY A 317 -1.14 1.80 -5.49
N ILE A 318 -2.19 1.53 -4.71
CA ILE A 318 -3.45 0.96 -5.21
C ILE A 318 -4.58 1.96 -4.92
N SER A 319 -4.71 2.39 -3.65
CA SER A 319 -5.80 3.27 -3.22
C SER A 319 -5.70 4.69 -3.79
N ALA A 320 -4.54 5.36 -3.70
CA ALA A 320 -4.37 6.70 -4.26
C ALA A 320 -4.27 6.67 -5.79
N PHE A 321 -3.72 5.59 -6.35
CA PHE A 321 -3.71 5.39 -7.79
C PHE A 321 -5.13 5.28 -8.37
N SER A 322 -6.06 4.63 -7.65
CA SER A 322 -7.45 4.51 -8.10
C SER A 322 -8.22 5.83 -8.13
N THR A 323 -7.76 6.83 -7.37
CA THR A 323 -8.31 8.20 -7.39
C THR A 323 -7.59 9.13 -8.37
N MET A 324 -6.58 8.63 -9.10
CA MET A 324 -5.68 9.44 -9.95
C MET A 324 -4.98 10.58 -9.21
N ALA A 325 -4.67 10.41 -7.92
CA ALA A 325 -3.91 11.40 -7.17
C ALA A 325 -2.50 11.56 -7.75
N ILE A 326 -2.02 12.81 -7.89
CA ILE A 326 -0.66 13.10 -8.35
C ILE A 326 0.43 12.58 -7.40
N SER A 327 0.08 12.41 -6.13
CA SER A 327 0.95 11.84 -5.10
C SER A 327 1.31 10.38 -5.38
N ALA A 328 0.38 9.59 -5.94
CA ALA A 328 0.55 8.15 -6.17
C ALA A 328 1.82 7.82 -7.01
N PRO A 329 2.01 8.34 -8.23
CA PRO A 329 3.21 8.03 -9.03
C PRO A 329 4.50 8.51 -8.38
N ILE A 330 4.49 9.68 -7.72
CA ILE A 330 5.68 10.26 -7.10
C ILE A 330 6.12 9.41 -5.91
N VAL A 331 5.18 9.03 -5.05
CA VAL A 331 5.47 8.17 -3.89
C VAL A 331 5.89 6.78 -4.35
N LEU A 332 5.21 6.19 -5.34
CA LEU A 332 5.57 4.87 -5.87
C LEU A 332 6.98 4.81 -6.43
N LEU A 333 7.37 5.80 -7.23
CA LEU A 333 8.73 5.90 -7.77
C LEU A 333 9.75 6.06 -6.64
N SER A 334 9.43 6.86 -5.63
CA SER A 334 10.29 7.09 -4.47
C SER A 334 10.43 5.82 -3.61
N ILE A 335 9.35 5.07 -3.39
CA ILE A 335 9.37 3.76 -2.71
C ILE A 335 10.19 2.75 -3.52
N ALA A 336 9.98 2.65 -4.83
CA ALA A 336 10.74 1.75 -5.68
C ALA A 336 12.24 2.10 -5.66
N PHE A 337 12.58 3.38 -5.72
CA PHE A 337 13.96 3.84 -5.61
C PHE A 337 14.56 3.49 -4.24
N GLY A 338 13.87 3.78 -3.14
CA GLY A 338 14.32 3.41 -1.79
C GLY A 338 14.46 1.90 -1.60
N ALA A 339 13.55 1.12 -2.16
CA ALA A 339 13.62 -0.34 -2.12
C ALA A 339 14.83 -0.88 -2.89
N ARG A 340 15.13 -0.31 -4.08
CA ARG A 340 16.33 -0.68 -4.84
C ARG A 340 17.61 -0.35 -4.08
N LEU A 341 17.67 0.81 -3.42
CA LEU A 341 18.80 1.20 -2.57
C LEU A 341 18.97 0.24 -1.38
N GLY A 342 17.87 -0.10 -0.69
CA GLY A 342 17.92 -1.01 0.44
C GLY A 342 18.30 -2.45 0.04
N LEU A 343 17.82 -2.94 -1.09
CA LEU A 343 18.21 -4.25 -1.63
C LEU A 343 19.68 -4.27 -2.09
N ALA A 344 20.15 -3.21 -2.76
CA ALA A 344 21.55 -3.08 -3.14
C ALA A 344 22.46 -3.10 -1.90
N TRP A 345 22.08 -2.37 -0.84
CA TRP A 345 22.84 -2.39 0.41
C TRP A 345 22.88 -3.78 1.04
N LEU A 346 21.78 -4.53 0.97
CA LEU A 346 21.70 -5.86 1.59
C LEU A 346 22.45 -6.95 0.80
N PHE A 347 22.37 -6.93 -0.53
CA PHE A 347 22.97 -7.97 -1.38
C PHE A 347 24.37 -7.63 -1.88
N GLU A 348 24.65 -6.35 -2.14
CA GLU A 348 25.88 -5.90 -2.80
C GLU A 348 26.80 -5.11 -1.84
N GLY A 349 26.36 -4.84 -0.61
CA GLY A 349 27.15 -4.18 0.44
C GLY A 349 27.44 -2.70 0.22
N SER A 350 26.91 -2.10 -0.86
CA SER A 350 27.08 -0.67 -1.17
C SER A 350 25.83 -0.07 -1.81
N PHE A 351 25.54 1.20 -1.50
CA PHE A 351 24.43 1.92 -2.14
C PHE A 351 24.68 2.23 -3.61
N LEU A 352 25.95 2.34 -4.02
CA LEU A 352 26.36 2.65 -5.39
C LEU A 352 26.06 1.52 -6.37
N ALA A 353 26.02 0.28 -5.90
CA ALA A 353 25.67 -0.88 -6.71
C ALA A 353 24.20 -0.85 -7.18
N ALA A 354 23.33 -0.03 -6.55
CA ALA A 354 21.99 0.26 -7.05
C ALA A 354 21.99 0.85 -8.47
N PHE A 355 23.04 1.61 -8.83
CA PHE A 355 23.19 2.29 -10.12
C PHE A 355 24.04 1.52 -11.12
N GLN A 356 24.75 0.49 -10.67
CA GLN A 356 25.53 -0.37 -11.55
C GLN A 356 24.57 -1.35 -12.24
N ARG A 357 24.36 -1.19 -13.54
CA ARG A 357 23.63 -2.17 -14.35
C ARG A 357 24.40 -3.48 -14.28
N ASN A 358 23.81 -4.48 -13.62
CA ASN A 358 24.30 -5.86 -13.69
C ASN A 358 24.21 -6.33 -15.16
N HIS A 359 25.34 -6.30 -15.86
CA HIS A 359 25.53 -6.95 -17.15
C HIS A 359 25.82 -8.46 -16.99
N SER A 360 25.78 -8.98 -15.77
CA SER A 360 26.18 -10.34 -15.37
C SER A 360 25.06 -11.39 -15.53
N GLY A 361 24.14 -11.21 -16.49
CA GLY A 361 23.09 -12.19 -16.79
C GLY A 361 23.40 -13.14 -17.95
N HIS A 362 24.56 -13.03 -18.59
CA HIS A 362 24.87 -13.81 -19.80
C HIS A 362 26.07 -14.76 -19.71
N ASP A 363 26.87 -14.71 -18.64
CA ASP A 363 28.16 -15.42 -18.61
C ASP A 363 28.21 -16.68 -17.75
N ASP A 364 27.10 -17.10 -17.12
CA ASP A 364 27.04 -18.35 -16.34
C ASP A 364 26.45 -19.53 -17.12
N ARG A 365 25.90 -19.29 -18.31
CA ARG A 365 25.46 -20.38 -19.23
C ARG A 365 26.59 -20.91 -20.12
N SER A 366 27.69 -20.18 -20.25
CA SER A 366 28.87 -20.61 -21.03
C SER A 366 29.81 -21.54 -20.24
N ARG A 367 29.76 -21.53 -18.90
CA ARG A 367 30.59 -22.42 -18.05
C ARG A 367 29.97 -23.78 -17.76
N GLN A 368 28.65 -23.93 -17.79
CA GLN A 368 27.98 -25.24 -17.59
C GLN A 368 27.85 -26.09 -18.86
N ALA A 369 28.32 -25.59 -20.01
CA ALA A 369 28.35 -26.35 -21.26
C ALA A 369 29.77 -26.88 -21.60
N ALA A 370 30.74 -26.72 -20.70
CA ALA A 370 32.14 -27.09 -20.89
C ALA A 370 32.69 -28.07 -19.83
N GLU A 371 31.82 -28.69 -19.02
CA GLU A 371 32.18 -29.80 -18.11
C GLU A 371 31.39 -31.07 -18.43
#